data_AF-A0A6A7LJR3-F1
#
_entry.id   AF-A0A6A7LJR3-F1
#
_cell.length_a   1.000
_cell.length_b   1.000
_cell.length_c   1.000
_cell.angle_alpha   90.00
_cell.angle_beta   90.00
_cell.angle_gamma   90.00
#
_symmetry.space_group_name_H-M   'P 1'
#
loop_
_entity.id
_entity.type
_entity.pdbx_description
1 polymer ?
#
loop_
_entity_poly.entity_id
_entity_poly.type
_entity_poly.pdbx_seq_one_letter_code
_entity_poly.pdbx_strand_id
1 'polypeptide(L)'
;MRDSRDDLLVEYYASHGASAIINYNEISKNITQGRDIGRVFAEYRDKLVVMDGQNKKERVYLIPKTKVHRYGDNQVYLNMSENSLKEFEI
;
A
#
# COMPACT_ATOMS: atom_id res chain seq x y z
N MET A 1 -4.72 8.07 -20.79
CA MET A 1 -5.93 7.28 -20.48
C MET A 1 -5.61 6.45 -19.26
N ARG A 2 -6.35 6.63 -18.16
CA ARG A 2 -6.19 5.87 -16.92
C ARG A 2 -6.81 4.48 -17.14
N ASP A 3 -6.13 3.40 -16.75
CA ASP A 3 -6.63 2.04 -16.98
C ASP A 3 -7.76 1.75 -16.00
N SER A 4 -8.94 1.39 -16.51
CA SER A 4 -10.10 1.01 -15.71
C SER A 4 -9.82 -0.17 -14.77
N ARG A 5 -8.79 -0.97 -15.05
CA ARG A 5 -8.38 -2.09 -14.21
C ARG A 5 -7.77 -1.64 -12.88
N ASP A 6 -6.99 -0.56 -12.88
CA ASP A 6 -6.35 -0.08 -11.66
C ASP A 6 -7.39 0.40 -10.65
N ASP A 7 -8.42 1.10 -11.14
CA ASP A 7 -9.49 1.62 -10.28
C ASP A 7 -10.33 0.45 -9.68
N LEU A 8 -10.60 -0.60 -10.47
CA LEU A 8 -11.26 -1.83 -9.97
C LEU A 8 -10.42 -2.57 -8.92
N LEU A 9 -9.09 -2.62 -9.08
CA LEU A 9 -8.21 -3.25 -8.11
C LEU A 9 -8.20 -2.46 -6.80
N VAL A 10 -8.05 -1.14 -6.84
CA VAL A 10 -8.03 -0.36 -5.58
C VAL A 10 -9.34 -0.48 -4.83
N GLU A 11 -10.49 -0.44 -5.51
CA GLU A 11 -11.80 -0.66 -4.88
C GLU A 11 -11.88 -2.02 -4.18
N TYR A 12 -11.38 -3.08 -4.84
CA TYR A 12 -11.28 -4.40 -4.24
C TYR A 12 -10.39 -4.41 -2.99
N TYR A 13 -9.16 -3.88 -3.06
CA TYR A 13 -8.24 -3.92 -1.92
C TYR A 13 -8.67 -2.99 -0.77
N ALA A 14 -9.32 -1.86 -1.05
CA ALA A 14 -9.90 -0.99 -0.04
C ALA A 14 -11.08 -1.67 0.68
N SER A 15 -12.00 -2.28 -0.06
CA SER A 15 -13.15 -3.00 0.52
C SER A 15 -12.74 -4.22 1.37
N HIS A 16 -11.59 -4.83 1.08
CA HIS A 16 -11.04 -5.96 1.82
C HIS A 16 -9.99 -5.55 2.88
N GLY A 17 -9.75 -4.24 3.02
CA GLY A 17 -8.79 -3.69 3.98
C GLY A 17 -7.39 -4.31 3.84
N ALA A 18 -6.91 -4.38 2.60
CA ALA A 18 -5.66 -5.02 2.23
C ALA A 18 -4.44 -4.39 2.90
N SER A 19 -3.48 -5.22 3.30
CA SER A 19 -2.23 -4.72 3.91
C SER A 19 -1.34 -4.07 2.85
N ALA A 20 -0.82 -2.88 3.16
CA ALA A 20 0.20 -2.22 2.38
C ALA A 20 1.59 -2.66 2.87
N ILE A 21 2.41 -3.20 1.96
CA ILE A 21 3.68 -3.83 2.28
C ILE A 21 4.83 -3.07 1.59
N ILE A 22 5.84 -2.66 2.37
CA ILE A 22 7.09 -2.06 1.86
C ILE A 22 8.29 -2.99 2.09
N ASN A 23 9.44 -2.67 1.50
CA ASN A 23 10.71 -3.40 1.68
C ASN A 23 10.58 -4.93 1.45
N TYR A 24 9.68 -5.36 0.57
CA TYR A 24 9.54 -6.77 0.24
C TYR A 24 10.68 -7.19 -0.70
N ASN A 25 11.31 -8.34 -0.43
CA ASN A 25 12.38 -8.87 -1.26
C ASN A 25 11.85 -9.97 -2.17
N GLU A 26 11.87 -9.75 -3.49
CA GLU A 26 11.42 -10.75 -4.47
C GLU A 26 12.41 -11.92 -4.67
N ILE A 27 13.66 -11.75 -4.24
CA ILE A 27 14.77 -12.68 -4.56
C ILE A 27 14.73 -13.94 -3.68
N SER A 28 14.10 -13.87 -2.50
CA SER A 28 13.99 -15.01 -1.61
C SER A 28 12.55 -15.53 -1.58
N LYS A 29 12.32 -16.68 -2.23
CA LYS A 29 11.11 -17.51 -2.00
C LYS A 29 10.93 -17.91 -0.52
N ASN A 30 11.95 -17.68 0.32
CA ASN A 30 11.86 -17.72 1.77
C ASN A 30 11.73 -16.30 2.34
N ILE A 31 10.49 -15.83 2.41
CA ILE A 31 9.93 -14.97 3.47
C ILE A 31 10.94 -14.01 4.12
N THR A 32 11.46 -13.03 3.37
CA THR A 32 11.72 -11.74 4.03
C THR A 32 10.37 -11.05 4.02
N GLN A 33 9.60 -11.27 5.09
CA GLN A 33 8.28 -10.66 5.30
C GLN A 33 8.46 -9.15 5.12
N GLY A 34 7.92 -8.60 4.02
CA GLY A 34 7.87 -7.16 3.84
C GLY A 34 7.18 -6.52 5.05
N ARG A 35 7.51 -5.26 5.32
CA ARG A 35 6.95 -4.55 6.47
C ARG A 35 5.53 -4.10 6.15
N ASP A 36 4.57 -4.56 6.95
CA ASP A 36 3.20 -4.02 6.95
C ASP A 36 3.23 -2.60 7.54
N ILE A 37 2.67 -1.65 6.80
CA ILE A 37 2.61 -0.23 7.17
C ILE A 37 1.18 0.26 7.43
N GLY A 38 0.20 -0.63 7.39
CA GLY A 38 -1.22 -0.32 7.53
C GLY A 38 -2.07 -0.92 6.43
N ARG A 39 -3.34 -0.52 6.41
CA ARG A 39 -4.33 -1.02 5.45
C ARG A 39 -4.71 0.04 4.44
N VAL A 40 -4.94 -0.39 3.21
CA VAL A 40 -5.53 0.47 2.17
C VAL A 40 -6.98 0.74 2.56
N PHE A 41 -7.30 2.02 2.72
CA PHE A 41 -8.63 2.48 3.12
C PHE A 41 -9.43 3.00 1.93
N ALA A 42 -8.77 3.74 1.03
CA ALA A 42 -9.43 4.36 -0.11
C ALA A 42 -8.43 4.74 -1.21
N GLU A 43 -8.98 5.11 -2.36
CA GLU A 43 -8.29 5.86 -3.38
C GLU A 43 -8.65 7.34 -3.31
N TYR A 44 -7.66 8.22 -3.46
CA TYR A 44 -7.91 9.63 -3.69
C TYR A 44 -7.05 10.13 -4.86
N ARG A 45 -7.70 10.35 -6.01
CA ARG A 45 -7.01 10.67 -7.28
C ARG A 45 -5.95 9.59 -7.55
N ASP A 46 -4.75 9.95 -8.00
CA ASP A 46 -3.67 8.99 -8.28
C ASP A 46 -2.89 8.53 -7.04
N LYS A 47 -3.55 8.48 -5.87
CA LYS A 47 -2.93 8.08 -4.60
C LYS A 47 -3.81 7.08 -3.85
N LEU A 48 -3.16 6.18 -3.14
CA LEU A 48 -3.75 5.29 -2.15
C LEU A 48 -3.70 5.97 -0.78
N VAL A 49 -4.82 5.91 -0.07
CA VAL A 49 -4.91 6.28 1.34
C VAL A 49 -4.64 5.03 2.16
N VAL A 50 -3.52 5.01 2.88
CA VAL A 50 -3.14 3.91 3.77
C VAL A 50 -3.23 4.39 5.21
N MET A 51 -3.88 3.62 6.07
CA MET A 51 -4.03 3.94 7.49
C MET A 51 -3.35 2.87 8.35
N ASP A 52 -2.42 3.29 9.20
CA ASP A 52 -1.79 2.47 10.23
C ASP A 52 -2.61 2.57 11.52
N GLY A 53 -3.43 1.55 11.81
CA GLY A 53 -4.48 1.63 12.82
C GLY A 53 -4.88 0.30 13.45
N GLN A 54 -4.11 -0.14 14.46
CA GLN A 54 -4.62 -0.92 15.60
C GLN A 54 -4.26 -0.30 16.97
N ASN A 55 -3.32 0.65 17.05
CA ASN A 55 -2.83 1.23 18.30
C ASN A 55 -2.80 2.76 18.28
N LYS A 56 -3.76 3.40 18.98
CA LYS A 56 -3.85 4.77 19.56
C LYS A 56 -3.28 6.03 18.85
N LYS A 57 -2.50 5.93 17.78
CA LYS A 57 -2.11 7.02 16.89
C LYS A 57 -2.25 6.53 15.46
N GLU A 58 -3.36 6.88 14.83
CA GLU A 58 -3.59 6.60 13.42
C GLU A 58 -2.61 7.44 12.60
N ARG A 59 -1.72 6.79 11.85
CA ARG A 59 -0.92 7.46 10.82
C ARG A 59 -1.61 7.26 9.49
N VAL A 60 -1.72 8.33 8.71
CA VAL A 60 -2.30 8.30 7.38
C VAL A 60 -1.20 8.60 6.38
N TYR A 61 -1.09 7.76 5.35
CA TYR A 61 -0.16 7.93 4.26
C TYR A 61 -0.91 8.12 2.93
N LEU A 62 -0.50 9.11 2.14
CA LEU A 62 -0.97 9.34 0.78
C LEU A 62 0.06 8.85 -0.24
N ILE A 63 0.01 7.56 -0.55
CA ILE A 63 1.01 6.90 -1.40
C ILE A 63 0.63 7.02 -2.89
N PRO A 64 1.47 7.59 -3.77
CA PRO A 64 1.19 7.62 -5.20
C PRO A 64 1.06 6.22 -5.81
N LYS A 65 0.10 6.03 -6.72
CA LYS A 65 -0.05 4.74 -7.46
C LYS A 65 1.22 4.36 -8.23
N THR A 66 2.06 5.33 -8.62
CA THR A 66 3.36 5.09 -9.26
C THR A 66 4.38 4.37 -8.36
N LYS A 67 4.12 4.30 -7.05
CA LYS A 67 4.90 3.50 -6.10
C LYS A 67 4.34 2.10 -5.91
N VAL A 68 3.18 1.77 -6.47
CA VAL A 68 2.66 0.41 -6.45
C VAL A 68 3.45 -0.44 -7.43
N HIS A 69 4.00 -1.52 -6.93
CA HIS A 69 4.67 -2.51 -7.75
C HIS A 69 3.72 -3.60 -8.23
N ARG A 70 2.94 -4.17 -7.31
CA ARG A 70 1.96 -5.21 -7.63
C ARG A 70 0.84 -5.27 -6.59
N TYR A 71 -0.27 -5.83 -7.03
CA TYR A 71 -1.42 -6.21 -6.21
C TYR A 71 -1.49 -7.75 -6.13
N GLY A 72 -1.67 -8.33 -4.96
CA GLY A 72 -1.84 -9.78 -4.81
C GLY A 72 -1.97 -10.25 -3.37
N ASP A 73 -2.58 -11.42 -3.16
CA ASP A 73 -2.68 -12.06 -1.84
C ASP A 73 -3.34 -11.18 -0.74
N ASN A 74 -4.34 -10.39 -1.12
CA ASN A 74 -4.95 -9.34 -0.27
C ASN A 74 -3.93 -8.33 0.30
N GLN A 75 -2.87 -8.08 -0.47
CA GLN A 75 -1.78 -7.16 -0.15
C GLN A 75 -1.50 -6.23 -1.34
N VAL A 76 -1.02 -5.03 -1.02
CA VAL A 76 -0.52 -4.06 -1.98
C VAL A 76 0.97 -3.86 -1.73
N TYR A 77 1.79 -4.23 -2.70
CA TYR A 77 3.24 -4.16 -2.59
C TYR A 77 3.75 -2.84 -3.16
N LEU A 78 4.45 -2.09 -2.34
CA LEU A 78 4.94 -0.76 -2.65
C LEU A 78 6.46 -0.79 -2.87
N ASN A 79 6.91 -0.27 -4.00
CA ASN A 79 8.31 -0.07 -4.32
C ASN A 79 8.84 1.21 -3.67
N MET A 80 9.04 1.16 -2.36
CA MET A 80 9.57 2.28 -1.58
C MET A 80 10.24 1.81 -0.29
N SER A 81 11.14 2.66 0.22
CA SER A 81 11.83 2.45 1.48
C SER A 81 11.07 3.03 2.67
N GLU A 82 11.39 2.57 3.88
CA GLU A 82 10.85 3.14 5.12
C GLU A 82 11.23 4.61 5.32
N ASN A 83 12.42 5.02 4.88
CA ASN A 83 12.84 6.42 4.94
C ASN A 83 11.96 7.29 4.04
N SER A 84 11.59 6.79 2.86
CA SER A 84 10.69 7.49 1.94
C SER A 84 9.24 7.51 2.42
N LEU A 85 8.82 6.57 3.28
CA LEU A 85 7.44 6.51 3.78
C LEU A 85 7.02 7.79 4.51
N LYS A 86 7.94 8.39 5.28
CA LYS A 86 7.71 9.64 6.02
C LYS A 86 7.37 10.83 5.12
N GLU A 87 7.77 10.80 3.85
CA GLU A 87 7.46 11.86 2.88
C GLU A 87 5.98 11.88 2.48
N PHE A 88 5.26 10.79 2.77
CA PHE A 88 3.85 10.61 2.39
C PHE A 88 2.89 10.63 3.59
N GLU A 89 3.40 10.76 4.81
CA GLU A 89 2.61 10.90 6.04
C GLU A 89 1.95 12.29 6.07
N ILE A 90 0.68 12.37 6.49
CA ILE A 90 -0.11 13.61 6.59
C ILE A 90 -0.70 13.83 7.98
#